data_AF-A0A0F7QD90-F1
#
_entry.id   AF-A0A0F7QD90-F1
#
_cell.length_a   1.000
_cell.length_b   1.000
_cell.length_c   1.000
_cell.angle_alpha   90.00
_cell.angle_beta   90.00
_cell.angle_gamma   90.00
#
_symmetry.space_group_name_H-M   'P 1'
#
loop_
_entity.id
_entity.type
_entity.pdbx_description
1 polymer ?
#
loop_
_entity_poly.entity_id
_entity_poly.type
_entity_poly.pdbx_seq_one_letter_code
_entity_poly.pdbx_strand_id
1 'polypeptide(L)' 'KDGVNLFRPGQTVDPKAFSEKWVRGLVEWWNIELKDRTPKWAPEITG' A
#
# COMPACT_ATOMS: atom_id res chain seq x y z
N LYS A 1 -4.82 8.32 16.60
CA LYS A 1 -3.94 7.75 15.56
C LYS A 1 -2.53 8.21 15.87
N ASP A 2 -1.58 7.29 15.89
CA ASP A 2 -0.29 7.49 16.56
C ASP A 2 0.73 8.25 15.69
N GLY A 3 0.27 8.83 14.56
CA GLY A 3 1.12 9.55 13.61
C GLY A 3 2.11 8.66 12.83
N VAL A 4 2.08 7.34 13.05
CA VAL A 4 3.00 6.39 12.43
C VAL A 4 2.53 6.03 11.02
N ASN A 5 3.45 6.08 10.06
CA ASN A 5 3.22 5.53 8.72
C ASN A 5 3.27 3.99 8.75
N LEU A 6 2.16 3.37 8.32
CA LEU A 6 1.98 1.92 8.26
C LEU A 6 2.21 1.32 6.85
N PHE A 7 2.29 2.15 5.81
CA PHE A 7 2.47 1.71 4.42
C PHE A 7 3.95 1.47 4.13
N ARG A 8 4.41 0.23 4.36
CA ARG A 8 5.82 -0.17 4.19
C ARG A 8 5.95 -1.32 3.21
N PRO A 9 6.94 -1.34 2.31
CA PRO A 9 7.14 -2.42 1.35
C PRO A 9 7.08 -3.80 2.01
N GLY A 10 6.35 -4.74 1.39
CA GLY A 10 6.13 -6.10 1.87
C GLY A 10 5.15 -6.25 3.05
N GLN A 11 4.69 -5.14 3.66
CA GLN A 11 3.85 -5.17 4.85
C GLN A 11 2.37 -4.94 4.51
N THR A 12 1.50 -5.77 5.08
CA THR A 12 0.05 -5.56 5.06
C THR A 12 -0.38 -4.55 6.11
N VAL A 13 -1.39 -3.76 5.78
CA VAL A 13 -2.01 -2.76 6.67
C VAL A 13 -3.42 -3.21 7.03
N ASP A 14 -3.80 -3.11 8.30
CA ASP A 14 -5.18 -3.35 8.73
C ASP A 14 -6.10 -2.22 8.21
N PRO A 15 -7.17 -2.53 7.46
CA PRO A 15 -8.14 -1.53 7.00
C PRO A 15 -8.70 -0.65 8.12
N LYS A 16 -8.83 -1.18 9.35
CA LYS A 16 -9.33 -0.43 10.52
C LYS A 16 -8.33 0.60 11.06
N ALA A 17 -7.05 0.45 10.76
CA ALA A 17 -6.02 1.39 11.17
C ALA A 17 -6.03 2.69 10.34
N PHE A 18 -6.70 2.68 9.20
CA PHE A 18 -6.84 3.83 8.32
C PHE A 18 -8.31 4.31 8.28
N SER A 19 -8.48 5.61 8.10
CA SER A 19 -9.81 6.23 8.04
C SER A 19 -9.77 7.14 6.84
N GLU A 20 -10.53 6.75 5.83
CA GLU A 20 -10.51 7.41 4.55
C GLU A 20 -11.31 8.70 4.62
N LYS A 21 -10.71 9.82 4.22
CA LYS A 21 -11.37 11.12 4.19
C LYS A 21 -11.83 11.52 2.79
N TRP A 22 -11.01 11.20 1.79
CA TRP A 22 -11.20 11.62 0.39
C TRP A 22 -10.93 10.51 -0.62
N VAL A 23 -10.56 9.32 -0.14
CA VAL A 23 -10.21 8.16 -0.96
C VAL A 23 -11.13 7.02 -0.58
N ARG A 24 -11.14 5.95 -1.38
CA ARG A 24 -11.83 4.72 -1.05
C ARG A 24 -11.00 3.51 -1.42
N GLY A 25 -10.87 2.56 -0.50
CA GLY A 25 -10.18 1.30 -0.73
C GLY A 25 -8.65 1.41 -0.79
N LEU A 26 -8.05 2.45 -0.21
CA LEU A 26 -6.60 2.68 -0.30
C LEU A 26 -5.80 1.54 0.36
N VAL A 27 -6.28 1.05 1.51
CA VAL A 27 -5.60 -0.03 2.25
C VAL A 27 -5.73 -1.36 1.51
N GLU A 28 -6.89 -1.64 0.94
CA GLU A 28 -7.15 -2.83 0.14
C GLU A 28 -6.29 -2.84 -1.11
N TRP A 29 -6.23 -1.72 -1.83
CA TRP A 29 -5.37 -1.58 -3.00
C TRP A 29 -3.89 -1.76 -2.65
N TRP A 30 -3.42 -1.14 -1.55
CA TRP A 30 -2.06 -1.34 -1.07
C TRP A 30 -1.75 -2.82 -0.82
N ASN A 31 -2.63 -3.51 -0.10
CA ASN A 31 -2.46 -4.90 0.30
C ASN A 31 -2.49 -5.88 -0.87
N ILE A 32 -3.26 -5.59 -1.92
CA ILE A 32 -3.41 -6.45 -3.10
C ILE A 32 -2.32 -6.18 -4.14
N GLU A 33 -2.04 -4.91 -4.40
CA GLU A 33 -1.36 -4.51 -5.63
C GLU A 33 0.03 -3.92 -5.38
N LEU A 34 0.17 -2.97 -4.46
CA LEU A 34 1.36 -2.11 -4.41
C LEU A 34 2.45 -2.61 -3.45
N LYS A 35 2.10 -3.27 -2.33
CA LYS A 35 3.07 -3.56 -1.25
C LYS A 35 4.31 -4.33 -1.71
N ASP A 36 4.20 -5.17 -2.74
CA ASP A 36 5.29 -6.02 -3.25
C ASP A 36 5.92 -5.50 -4.55
N ARG A 37 5.42 -4.40 -5.13
CA ARG A 37 5.95 -3.83 -6.38
C ARG A 37 7.19 -3.00 -6.08
N THR A 38 8.35 -3.52 -6.50
CA THR A 38 9.63 -2.84 -6.31
C THR A 38 10.10 -2.12 -7.58
N PRO A 39 10.90 -1.04 -7.47
CA PRO A 39 11.50 -0.40 -8.65
C PRO A 39 12.37 -1.34 -9.51
N LYS A 40 12.90 -2.42 -8.92
CA LYS A 40 13.65 -3.45 -9.64
C LYS A 40 12.77 -4.36 -10.51
N TRP A 41 11.50 -4.55 -10.14
CA TRP A 41 10.52 -5.35 -10.88
C TRP A 41 9.89 -4.59 -12.05
N ALA A 42 9.68 -3.28 -11.91
CA ALA A 42 8.99 -2.48 -12.93
C ALA A 42 9.55 -2.62 -14.37
N PRO A 43 10.88 -2.65 -14.60
CA PRO A 43 11.44 -2.80 -15.94
C PRO A 43 11.10 -4.11 -16.66
N GLU A 44 10.79 -5.19 -15.94
CA GLU A 44 10.41 -6.48 -16.53
C GLU A 44 8.98 -6.45 -17.13
N ILE A 45 8.16 -5.49 -16.69
CA ILE A 45 6.76 -5.34 -17.12
C ILE A 45 6.60 -4.23 -18.15
N THR A 46 7.40 -3.15 -18.04
CA THR A 46 7.29 -1.97 -18.90
C THR A 46 8.31 -1.92 -20.04
N GLY A 47 9.14 -2.96 -20.16
CA GLY A 47 10.24 -3.06 -21.12
C GLY A 47 9.81 -3.34 -22.55
#